data_AF-A0A3N5LL12-F1
#
_entry.id   AF-A0A3N5LL12-F1
#
_cell.length_a   1.000
_cell.length_b   1.000
_cell.length_c   1.000
_cell.angle_alpha   90.00
_cell.angle_beta   90.00
_cell.angle_gamma   90.00
#
_symmetry.space_group_name_H-M   'P 1'
#
loop_
_entity.id
_entity.type
_entity.pdbx_description
1 polymer ?
#
loop_
_entity_poly.entity_id
_entity_poly.type
_entity_poly.pdbx_seq_one_letter_code
_entity_poly.pdbx_strand_id
1 'polypeptide(L)'
;MDAVQREPAMPPQSVPEVRQVTVSNSSFAGRSIRDLQLREKYGVTVVAIRRTRGESLVNPAAATVLELGDKLRVLGRSDEIDTFTQLVAAQDPVLSQTPGS
;
A
#
# COMPACT_ATOMS: atom_id res chain seq x y z
N MET A 1 -36.69 -32.57 9.31
CA MET A 1 -35.24 -32.74 9.54
C MET A 1 -34.59 -31.63 8.75
N ASP A 2 -34.53 -30.41 9.30
CA ASP A 2 -33.92 -29.27 8.61
C ASP A 2 -33.09 -28.51 9.65
N ALA A 3 -32.03 -29.19 10.10
CA ALA A 3 -30.96 -28.58 10.85
C ALA A 3 -29.73 -28.59 9.95
N VAL A 4 -29.05 -27.45 9.90
CA VAL A 4 -27.74 -27.17 9.30
C VAL A 4 -27.75 -26.64 7.86
N GLN A 5 -27.72 -25.32 7.75
CA GLN A 5 -26.62 -24.66 7.03
C GLN A 5 -26.40 -23.28 7.67
N ARG A 6 -25.87 -23.27 8.89
CA ARG A 6 -25.19 -22.08 9.42
C ARG A 6 -23.77 -22.13 8.90
N GLU A 7 -23.51 -21.46 7.80
CA GLU A 7 -22.15 -21.09 7.42
C GLU A 7 -22.03 -19.57 7.50
N PRO A 8 -21.47 -18.99 8.58
CA PRO A 8 -20.69 -17.79 8.44
C PRO A 8 -19.25 -18.23 8.18
N ALA A 9 -18.97 -18.66 6.96
CA ALA A 9 -17.61 -18.98 6.53
C ALA A 9 -17.15 -17.83 5.63
N MET A 10 -16.12 -17.12 6.12
CA MET A 10 -15.28 -16.11 5.47
C MET A 10 -15.47 -15.93 3.95
N PRO A 11 -15.49 -14.68 3.42
CA PRO A 11 -15.50 -14.46 1.97
C PRO A 11 -14.38 -15.29 1.31
N PRO A 12 -14.65 -15.90 0.14
CA PRO A 12 -13.76 -16.90 -0.43
C PRO A 12 -12.39 -16.27 -0.70
N GLN A 13 -11.35 -16.86 -0.11
CA GLN A 13 -9.96 -16.84 -0.56
C GLN A 13 -9.52 -15.51 -1.20
N SER A 14 -8.99 -14.57 -0.40
CA SER A 14 -8.50 -13.26 -0.87
C SER A 14 -7.66 -13.41 -2.15
N VAL A 15 -8.26 -13.06 -3.28
CA VAL A 15 -7.64 -13.23 -4.59
C VAL A 15 -6.47 -12.26 -4.71
N PRO A 16 -5.33 -12.68 -5.27
CA PRO A 16 -4.26 -11.75 -5.57
C PRO A 16 -4.75 -10.74 -6.62
N GLU A 17 -4.74 -9.46 -6.27
CA GLU A 17 -5.16 -8.37 -7.14
C GLU A 17 -4.04 -7.32 -7.27
N VAL A 18 -4.14 -6.49 -8.29
CA VAL A 18 -3.25 -5.33 -8.44
C VAL A 18 -4.04 -4.06 -8.20
N ARG A 19 -3.67 -3.32 -7.14
CA ARG A 19 -4.30 -2.04 -6.80
C ARG A 19 -3.30 -0.91 -6.90
N GLN A 20 -3.80 0.27 -7.28
CA GLN A 20 -3.01 1.50 -7.24
C GLN A 20 -3.20 2.19 -5.89
N VAL A 21 -2.10 2.58 -5.28
CA VAL A 21 -2.08 3.33 -4.02
C VAL A 21 -1.18 4.55 -4.18
N THR A 22 -1.50 5.63 -3.47
CA THR A 22 -0.70 6.87 -3.50
C THR A 22 0.11 6.96 -2.21
N VAL A 23 1.39 7.31 -2.32
CA VAL A 23 2.26 7.59 -1.18
C VAL A 23 1.91 8.96 -0.64
N SER A 24 1.18 9.01 0.48
CA SER A 24 0.83 10.25 1.17
C SER A 24 1.45 10.33 2.57
N ASN A 25 2.00 9.23 3.05
CA ASN A 25 2.70 9.16 4.34
C ASN A 25 4.20 9.46 4.18
N SER A 26 4.68 10.46 4.90
CA SER A 26 6.10 10.87 4.92
C SER A 26 7.04 9.75 5.40
N SER A 27 6.55 8.85 6.25
CA SER A 27 7.32 7.74 6.81
C SER A 27 7.68 6.66 5.76
N PHE A 28 6.96 6.63 4.64
CA PHE A 28 7.24 5.76 3.51
C PHE A 28 8.03 6.49 2.41
N ALA A 29 7.82 7.80 2.28
CA ALA A 29 8.61 8.64 1.38
C ALA A 29 10.07 8.75 1.86
N GLY A 30 11.02 8.84 0.93
CA GLY A 30 12.45 8.90 1.22
C GLY A 30 13.10 7.56 1.57
N ARG A 31 12.32 6.46 1.63
CA ARG A 31 12.82 5.10 1.89
C ARG A 31 12.80 4.26 0.62
N SER A 32 13.75 3.33 0.50
CA SER A 32 13.80 2.41 -0.63
C SER A 32 12.82 1.24 -0.46
N ILE A 33 12.38 0.64 -1.57
CA ILE A 33 11.51 -0.55 -1.55
C ILE A 33 12.11 -1.66 -0.67
N ARG A 34 13.43 -1.87 -0.76
CA ARG A 34 14.17 -2.85 0.05
C ARG A 34 14.08 -2.54 1.54
N ASP A 35 14.30 -1.29 1.90
CA ASP A 35 14.30 -0.84 3.30
C ASP A 35 12.91 -0.87 3.94
N LEU A 36 11.87 -0.65 3.14
CA LEU A 36 10.47 -0.80 3.56
C LEU A 36 10.03 -2.25 3.72
N GLN A 37 10.76 -3.22 3.12
CA GLN A 37 10.47 -4.66 3.19
C GLN A 37 8.99 -5.00 2.90
N LEU A 38 8.42 -4.39 1.86
CA LEU A 38 6.97 -4.36 1.64
C LEU A 38 6.32 -5.75 1.55
N ARG A 39 7.01 -6.69 0.92
CA ARG A 39 6.54 -8.07 0.77
C ARG A 39 6.54 -8.83 2.09
N GLU A 40 7.57 -8.64 2.91
CA GLU A 40 7.73 -9.36 4.19
C GLU A 40 6.86 -8.76 5.29
N LYS A 41 6.74 -7.43 5.33
CA LYS A 41 5.98 -6.71 6.38
C LYS A 41 4.50 -6.58 6.07
N TYR A 42 4.13 -6.38 4.80
CA TYR A 42 2.76 -6.05 4.42
C TYR A 42 2.16 -7.03 3.40
N GLY A 43 2.91 -8.04 2.94
CA GLY A 43 2.40 -9.01 1.96
C GLY A 43 2.21 -8.45 0.55
N VAL A 44 2.72 -7.25 0.27
CA VAL A 44 2.54 -6.57 -1.04
C VAL A 44 3.84 -6.44 -1.81
N THR A 45 3.75 -6.56 -3.14
CA THR A 45 4.88 -6.40 -4.06
C THR A 45 4.62 -5.23 -5.00
N VAL A 46 5.55 -4.28 -5.07
CA VAL A 46 5.44 -3.14 -5.99
C VAL A 46 5.80 -3.62 -7.40
N VAL A 47 4.84 -3.53 -8.32
CA VAL A 47 5.02 -3.93 -9.73
C VAL A 47 5.28 -2.74 -10.65
N ALA A 48 4.85 -1.54 -10.25
CA ALA A 48 5.16 -0.30 -10.96
C ALA A 48 5.05 0.91 -10.04
N ILE A 49 5.76 1.99 -10.38
CA ILE A 49 5.71 3.29 -9.72
C ILE A 49 5.47 4.34 -10.79
N ARG A 50 4.48 5.20 -10.58
CA ARG A 50 4.26 6.38 -11.41
C ARG A 50 4.53 7.63 -10.59
N ARG A 51 5.59 8.34 -10.96
CA ARG A 51 6.04 9.57 -10.33
C ARG A 51 5.09 10.71 -10.66
N THR A 52 4.99 11.68 -9.77
CA THR A 52 4.23 12.93 -9.99
C THR A 52 4.75 13.73 -11.19
N ARG A 53 6.06 13.62 -11.48
CA ARG A 53 6.72 14.25 -12.63
C ARG A 53 6.37 13.63 -13.99
N GLY A 54 5.56 12.57 -14.02
CA GLY A 54 5.12 11.90 -15.26
C GLY A 54 5.94 10.66 -15.64
N GLU A 55 7.07 10.40 -14.98
CA GLU A 55 7.87 9.19 -15.19
C GLU A 55 7.15 7.95 -14.64
N SER A 56 7.25 6.83 -15.35
CA SER A 56 6.69 5.54 -14.91
C SER A 56 7.78 4.47 -14.92
N LEU A 57 8.03 3.88 -13.77
CA LEU A 57 8.98 2.80 -13.57
C LEU A 57 8.21 1.49 -13.49
N VAL A 58 8.45 0.57 -14.42
CA VAL A 58 7.89 -0.78 -14.39
C VAL A 58 8.94 -1.71 -13.78
N ASN A 59 8.53 -2.58 -12.86
CA ASN A 59 9.42 -3.44 -12.09
C ASN A 59 10.58 -2.64 -11.45
N PRO A 60 10.27 -1.71 -10.53
CA PRO A 60 11.29 -0.87 -9.91
C PRO A 60 12.32 -1.72 -9.17
N ALA A 61 13.58 -1.27 -9.19
CA ALA A 61 14.64 -1.93 -8.45
C ALA A 61 14.38 -1.84 -6.94
N ALA A 62 14.89 -2.80 -6.17
CA ALA A 62 14.74 -2.77 -4.71
C ALA A 62 15.37 -1.51 -4.07
N ALA A 63 16.38 -0.93 -4.74
CA ALA A 63 17.01 0.33 -4.33
C ALA A 63 16.20 1.59 -4.67
N THR A 64 15.12 1.48 -5.45
CA THR A 64 14.27 2.62 -5.82
C THR A 64 13.66 3.24 -4.56
N VAL A 65 13.91 4.53 -4.38
CA VAL A 65 13.37 5.34 -3.28
C VAL A 65 11.98 5.84 -3.64
N LEU A 66 11.02 5.64 -2.75
CA LEU A 66 9.66 6.16 -2.89
C LEU A 66 9.63 7.66 -2.60
N GLU A 67 8.84 8.40 -3.36
CA GLU A 67 8.63 9.83 -3.20
C GLU A 67 7.19 10.12 -2.80
N LEU A 68 6.99 11.24 -2.10
CA LEU A 68 5.66 11.69 -1.74
C LEU A 68 4.86 12.02 -3.01
N GLY A 69 3.62 11.53 -3.07
CA GLY A 69 2.73 11.65 -4.22
C GLY A 69 2.91 10.56 -5.27
N ASP A 70 3.87 9.65 -5.11
CA ASP A 70 4.03 8.52 -6.02
C ASP A 70 2.80 7.62 -6.03
N LYS A 71 2.45 7.14 -7.23
CA LYS A 71 1.40 6.13 -7.40
C LYS A 71 2.04 4.78 -7.57
N LEU A 72 1.97 3.95 -6.54
CA LEU A 72 2.47 2.57 -6.56
C LEU A 72 1.38 1.64 -7.08
N ARG A 73 1.72 0.76 -8.01
CA ARG A 73 0.92 -0.43 -8.29
C ARG A 73 1.46 -1.56 -7.45
N VAL A 74 0.62 -2.10 -6.57
CA VAL A 74 0.98 -3.20 -5.67
C VAL A 74 0.16 -4.44 -5.99
N LEU A 75 0.82 -5.59 -5.94
CA LEU A 75 0.25 -6.93 -6.06
C LEU A 75 0.27 -7.60 -4.69
N GLY A 76 -0.85 -8.18 -4.26
CA GLY A 76 -1.01 -8.85 -2.98
C GLY A 76 -2.44 -9.33 -2.80
N ARG A 77 -2.76 -9.93 -1.64
CA ARG A 77 -4.16 -10.27 -1.31
C ARG A 77 -4.94 -9.01 -1.00
N SER A 78 -6.24 -9.00 -1.31
CA SER A 78 -7.12 -7.85 -1.09
C SER A 78 -7.00 -7.26 0.34
N ASP A 79 -7.01 -8.09 1.39
CA ASP A 79 -6.89 -7.65 2.79
C ASP A 79 -5.52 -7.04 3.13
N GLU A 80 -4.45 -7.59 2.56
CA GLU A 80 -3.07 -7.10 2.74
C GLU A 80 -2.88 -5.75 2.05
N ILE A 81 -3.40 -5.65 0.82
CA ILE A 81 -3.41 -4.40 0.06
C ILE A 81 -4.22 -3.34 0.79
N ASP A 82 -5.37 -3.69 1.37
CA ASP A 82 -6.20 -2.72 2.09
C ASP A 82 -5.45 -2.16 3.31
N THR A 83 -4.86 -3.05 4.11
CA THR A 83 -4.02 -2.67 5.26
C THR A 83 -2.85 -1.78 4.81
N PHE A 84 -2.13 -2.17 3.76
CA PHE A 84 -1.03 -1.37 3.22
C PHE A 84 -1.51 0.00 2.71
N THR A 85 -2.66 0.04 2.04
CA THR A 85 -3.26 1.27 1.53
C THR A 85 -3.54 2.24 2.66
N GLN A 86 -4.14 1.78 3.76
CA GLN A 86 -4.43 2.62 4.91
C GLN A 86 -3.14 3.23 5.51
N LEU A 87 -2.05 2.46 5.60
CA LEU A 87 -0.78 2.93 6.15
C LEU A 87 -0.06 3.93 5.23
N VAL A 88 -0.01 3.65 3.94
CA VAL A 88 0.74 4.45 2.96
C VAL A 88 0.00 5.72 2.54
N ALA A 89 -1.34 5.68 2.58
CA ALA A 89 -2.20 6.82 2.31
C ALA A 89 -2.56 7.62 3.57
N ALA A 90 -2.25 7.12 4.78
CA ALA A 90 -2.39 7.89 6.00
C ALA A 90 -1.60 9.20 5.87
N GLN A 91 -2.28 10.33 6.02
CA GLN A 91 -1.59 11.61 6.11
C GLN A 91 -0.83 11.65 7.43
N ASP A 92 0.37 12.22 7.37
CA ASP A 92 1.16 12.47 8.56
C ASP A 92 0.36 13.40 9.50
N PRO A 93 0.11 13.03 10.77
CA PRO A 93 -0.60 13.90 11.71
C PRO A 93 0.18 15.20 12.04
N VAL A 94 1.41 15.39 11.57
CA VAL A 94 2.31 16.50 11.97
C VAL A 94 1.94 17.88 11.41
N LEU A 95 0.92 18.05 10.56
CA LEU A 95 0.55 19.38 10.03
C LEU A 95 -0.74 20.01 10.60
N SER A 96 -1.30 19.51 11.71
CA SER A 96 -2.45 20.16 12.38
C SER A 96 -2.12 20.86 13.71
N GLN A 97 -0.86 21.19 13.98
CA GLN A 97 -0.48 22.01 15.13
C GLN A 97 0.54 23.08 14.73
N THR A 98 0.07 24.12 14.06
CA THR A 98 0.44 25.48 14.44
C THR A 98 -0.81 26.34 14.29
N PRO A 99 -1.66 26.45 15.32
CA PRO A 99 -2.41 27.69 15.47
C PRO A 99 -1.36 28.78 15.53
N GLY A 100 -1.46 29.79 14.66
CA GLY A 100 -0.59 30.94 14.75
C GLY A 100 -0.56 31.46 16.20
N SER A 101 0.63 31.65 16.74
CA SER A 101 0.95 32.55 17.84
C SER A 101 2.44 32.82 17.82
#